data_AF-A0A5A7NCH8-F1
#
_entry.id   AF-A0A5A7NCH8-F1
#
_cell.length_a   1.000
_cell.length_b   1.000
_cell.length_c   1.000
_cell.angle_alpha   90.00
_cell.angle_beta   90.00
_cell.angle_gamma   90.00
#
_symmetry.space_group_name_H-M   'P 1'
#
loop_
_entity.id
_entity.type
_entity.pdbx_description
1 polymer ?
#
loop_
_entity_poly.entity_id
_entity_poly.type
_entity_poly.pdbx_seq_one_letter_code
_entity_poly.pdbx_strand_id
1 'polypeptide(L)'
;MSTPLSLYKRRITIGFVLYTLAVFGANWMANNIEIPRLALVALALVPMIPALLVVRAILSFAKSWDEFQRKLAFEALLISVLVVGCGSFAWGFIEGIPDMPRLPAIWIMPALFGVYALARIFVSGRYR
;
A
#
# COMPACT_ATOMS: atom_id res chain seq x y z
N MET A 1 12.81 12.09 -25.33
CA MET A 1 13.33 11.54 -24.06
C MET A 1 12.20 11.54 -23.04
N SER A 2 11.84 10.39 -22.46
CA SER A 2 10.80 10.33 -21.43
C SER A 2 11.33 10.86 -20.10
N THR A 3 10.66 11.85 -19.50
CA THR A 3 11.03 12.39 -18.18
C THR A 3 10.82 11.35 -17.08
N PRO A 4 11.56 11.41 -15.95
CA PRO A 4 11.37 10.49 -14.82
C PRO A 4 9.92 10.36 -14.35
N LEU A 5 9.16 11.47 -14.39
CA LEU A 5 7.74 11.51 -14.06
C LEU A 5 6.86 10.71 -15.04
N SER A 6 7.10 10.82 -16.35
CA SER A 6 6.31 10.10 -17.36
C SER A 6 6.50 8.58 -17.28
N LEU A 7 7.73 8.13 -17.03
CA LEU A 7 8.06 6.72 -16.80
C LEU A 7 7.44 6.21 -15.50
N TYR A 8 7.51 7.01 -14.44
CA TYR A 8 6.87 6.70 -13.16
C TYR A 8 5.35 6.51 -13.31
N LYS A 9 4.65 7.48 -13.91
CA LYS A 9 3.20 7.41 -14.17
C LYS A 9 2.86 6.15 -14.95
N ARG A 10 3.56 5.88 -16.06
CA ARG A 10 3.33 4.69 -16.88
C ARG A 10 3.53 3.38 -16.09
N ARG A 11 4.61 3.26 -15.32
CA ARG A 11 4.90 2.06 -14.51
C ARG A 11 3.86 1.85 -13.42
N ILE A 12 3.42 2.93 -12.76
CA ILE A 12 2.35 2.87 -11.76
C ILE A 12 1.03 2.46 -12.39
N THR A 13 0.64 3.08 -13.52
CA THR A 13 -0.61 2.73 -14.22
C THR A 13 -0.61 1.26 -14.63
N ILE A 14 0.47 0.77 -15.23
CA ILE A 14 0.62 -0.65 -15.59
C ILE A 14 0.53 -1.53 -14.33
N GLY A 15 1.24 -1.16 -13.27
CA GLY A 15 1.23 -1.92 -12.01
C GLY A 15 -0.16 -2.01 -11.39
N PHE A 16 -0.93 -0.92 -11.36
CA PHE A 16 -2.30 -0.93 -10.87
C PHE A 16 -3.25 -1.74 -11.76
N VAL A 17 -3.14 -1.62 -13.08
CA VAL A 17 -3.96 -2.44 -14.01
C VAL A 17 -3.68 -3.92 -13.78
N LEU A 18 -2.39 -4.32 -13.72
CA LEU A 18 -2.01 -5.71 -13.44
C LEU A 18 -2.47 -6.16 -12.05
N TYR A 19 -2.37 -5.32 -11.03
CA TYR A 19 -2.87 -5.60 -9.69
C TYR A 19 -4.38 -5.86 -9.71
N THR A 20 -5.15 -4.98 -10.31
CA THR A 20 -6.61 -5.10 -10.42
C THR A 20 -7.00 -6.39 -11.14
N LEU A 21 -6.39 -6.67 -12.30
CA LEU A 21 -6.64 -7.91 -13.04
C LEU A 21 -6.26 -9.14 -12.22
N ALA A 22 -5.14 -9.11 -11.49
CA ALA A 22 -4.73 -10.21 -10.62
C ALA A 22 -5.70 -10.44 -9.47
N VAL A 23 -6.21 -9.38 -8.82
CA VAL A 23 -7.20 -9.50 -7.74
C VAL A 23 -8.50 -10.10 -8.28
N PHE A 24 -9.05 -9.55 -9.36
CA PHE A 24 -10.31 -10.07 -9.92
C PHE A 24 -10.15 -11.49 -10.46
N GLY A 25 -9.06 -11.77 -11.17
CA GLY A 25 -8.76 -13.12 -11.69
C GLY A 25 -8.57 -14.15 -10.58
N ALA A 26 -7.79 -13.82 -9.54
CA ALA A 26 -7.58 -14.70 -8.39
C ALA A 26 -8.89 -15.00 -7.66
N ASN A 27 -9.70 -13.98 -7.39
CA ASN A 27 -11.01 -14.17 -6.73
C ASN A 27 -11.97 -14.95 -7.61
N TRP A 28 -12.01 -14.69 -8.92
CA TRP A 28 -12.87 -15.45 -9.84
C TRP A 28 -12.46 -16.93 -9.86
N MET A 29 -11.18 -17.24 -10.02
CA MET A 29 -10.70 -18.63 -10.01
C MET A 29 -10.97 -19.33 -8.68
N ALA A 30 -10.72 -18.66 -7.55
CA ALA A 30 -10.94 -19.23 -6.22
C ALA A 30 -12.41 -19.56 -5.93
N ASN A 31 -13.36 -18.85 -6.57
CA ASN A 31 -14.79 -19.06 -6.37
C ASN A 31 -15.45 -19.98 -7.41
N ASN A 32 -14.78 -20.26 -8.54
CA ASN A 32 -15.37 -21.00 -9.66
C ASN A 32 -14.64 -22.32 -9.99
N ILE A 33 -13.48 -22.58 -9.37
CA ILE A 33 -12.64 -23.73 -9.66
C ILE A 33 -12.27 -24.41 -8.35
N GLU A 34 -12.36 -25.74 -8.30
CA GLU A 34 -11.80 -26.52 -7.19
C GLU A 34 -10.28 -26.54 -7.28
N ILE A 35 -9.63 -25.82 -6.36
CA ILE A 35 -8.18 -25.66 -6.33
C ILE A 35 -7.65 -26.24 -5.00
N PRO A 36 -6.58 -27.06 -5.02
CA PRO A 36 -5.95 -27.54 -3.80
C PRO A 36 -5.52 -26.40 -2.87
N ARG A 37 -5.60 -26.62 -1.56
CA ARG A 37 -5.35 -25.57 -0.54
C ARG A 37 -4.03 -24.81 -0.71
N LEU A 38 -2.95 -25.50 -1.04
CA LEU A 38 -1.64 -24.86 -1.27
C LEU A 38 -1.65 -23.94 -2.49
N ALA A 39 -2.33 -24.34 -3.56
CA ALA A 39 -2.47 -23.53 -4.76
C ALA A 39 -3.37 -22.31 -4.53
N LEU A 40 -4.40 -22.42 -3.67
CA LEU A 40 -5.20 -21.25 -3.24
C LEU A 40 -4.37 -20.20 -2.49
N VAL A 41 -3.48 -20.63 -1.60
CA VAL A 41 -2.57 -19.71 -0.89
C VAL A 41 -1.65 -19.01 -1.88
N ALA A 42 -1.06 -19.74 -2.82
CA ALA A 42 -0.24 -19.13 -3.87
C ALA A 42 -1.04 -18.14 -4.73
N LEU A 43 -2.26 -18.52 -5.14
CA LEU A 43 -3.17 -17.68 -5.93
C LEU A 43 -3.54 -16.38 -5.20
N ALA A 44 -3.81 -16.45 -3.90
CA ALA A 44 -4.10 -15.28 -3.07
C ALA A 44 -2.94 -14.28 -2.99
N LEU A 45 -1.70 -14.74 -3.20
CA LEU A 45 -0.50 -13.90 -3.19
C LEU A 45 -0.13 -13.35 -4.58
N VAL A 46 -0.75 -13.82 -5.67
CA VAL A 46 -0.49 -13.35 -7.05
C VAL A 46 -0.60 -11.82 -7.19
N PRO A 47 -1.62 -11.15 -6.60
CA PRO A 47 -1.70 -9.68 -6.66
C PRO A 47 -0.50 -8.96 -6.03
N MET A 48 0.31 -9.63 -5.21
CA MET A 48 1.49 -9.00 -4.63
C MET A 48 2.62 -8.78 -5.64
N ILE A 49 2.68 -9.58 -6.71
CA ILE A 49 3.69 -9.41 -7.77
C ILE A 49 3.59 -8.02 -8.42
N PRO A 50 2.44 -7.60 -8.96
CA PRO A 50 2.30 -6.25 -9.51
C PRO A 50 2.41 -5.14 -8.44
N ALA A 51 2.00 -5.40 -7.19
CA ALA A 51 2.20 -4.44 -6.10
C ALA A 51 3.70 -4.16 -5.85
N LEU A 52 4.56 -5.18 -5.90
CA LEU A 52 6.02 -5.01 -5.81
C LEU A 52 6.60 -4.21 -6.99
N LEU A 53 6.01 -4.30 -8.18
CA LEU A 53 6.39 -3.46 -9.32
C LEU A 53 6.06 -1.99 -9.07
N VAL A 54 4.90 -1.71 -8.47
CA VAL A 54 4.51 -0.34 -8.04
C VAL A 54 5.50 0.18 -7.00
N VAL A 55 5.83 -0.62 -5.98
CA VAL A 55 6.85 -0.25 -4.96
C VAL A 55 8.19 0.08 -5.63
N ARG A 56 8.68 -0.76 -6.55
CA ARG A 56 9.91 -0.50 -7.31
C ARG A 56 9.82 0.80 -8.11
N ALA A 57 8.67 1.12 -8.70
CA ALA A 57 8.46 2.36 -9.43
C ALA A 57 8.52 3.59 -8.51
N ILE A 58 7.90 3.52 -7.34
CA ILE A 58 7.96 4.57 -6.29
C ILE A 58 9.41 4.77 -5.84
N LEU A 59 10.12 3.72 -5.47
CA LEU A 59 11.52 3.81 -5.03
C LEU A 59 12.43 4.38 -6.12
N SER A 60 12.20 4.01 -7.38
CA SER A 60 12.96 4.55 -8.52
C SER A 60 12.69 6.05 -8.70
N PHE A 61 11.44 6.48 -8.55
CA PHE A 61 11.07 7.89 -8.66
C PHE A 61 11.59 8.72 -7.48
N ALA A 62 11.60 8.16 -6.27
CA ALA A 62 12.10 8.81 -5.07
C ALA A 62 13.59 9.20 -5.17
N LYS A 63 14.37 8.48 -5.99
CA LYS A 63 15.78 8.86 -6.27
C LYS A 63 15.91 10.23 -6.93
N SER A 64 14.88 10.68 -7.66
CA SER A 64 14.84 11.99 -8.32
C SER A 64 14.38 13.14 -7.41
N TRP A 65 14.05 12.87 -6.15
CA TRP A 65 13.62 13.89 -5.20
C TRP A 65 14.80 14.73 -4.69
N ASP A 66 14.57 16.04 -4.61
CA ASP A 66 15.40 16.97 -3.85
C ASP A 66 15.31 16.72 -2.33
N GLU A 67 16.14 17.44 -1.57
CA GLU A 67 16.21 17.29 -0.11
C GLU A 67 14.90 17.66 0.58
N PHE A 68 14.20 18.69 0.09
CA PHE A 68 12.93 19.13 0.66
C PHE A 68 11.84 18.06 0.49
N GLN A 69 11.70 17.51 -0.72
CA GLN A 69 10.75 16.43 -1.02
C GLN A 69 11.07 15.17 -0.22
N ARG A 70 12.34 14.82 -0.03
CA ARG A 70 12.75 13.70 0.82
C ARG A 70 12.39 13.92 2.28
N LYS A 71 12.68 15.11 2.82
CA LYS A 71 12.33 15.49 4.20
C LYS A 71 10.82 15.43 4.42
N LEU A 72 10.05 16.03 3.52
CA LEU A 72 8.59 16.02 3.56
C LEU A 72 8.03 14.59 3.49
N ALA A 73 8.54 13.77 2.58
CA ALA A 73 8.12 12.38 2.44
C ALA A 73 8.47 11.54 3.68
N PHE A 74 9.63 11.77 4.28
CA PHE A 74 10.05 11.07 5.50
C PHE A 74 9.19 11.46 6.71
N GLU A 75 8.95 12.75 6.91
CA GLU A 75 8.10 13.24 8.01
C GLU A 75 6.66 12.71 7.88
N ALA A 76 6.09 12.75 6.67
CA ALA A 76 4.77 12.17 6.40
C ALA A 76 4.73 10.64 6.59
N LEU A 77 5.82 9.94 6.26
CA LEU A 77 5.94 8.49 6.50
C LEU A 77 5.97 8.17 7.99
N LEU A 78 6.76 8.91 8.78
CA LEU A 78 6.82 8.75 10.23
C LEU A 78 5.45 8.95 10.87
N ILE A 79 4.73 10.03 10.50
CA ILE A 79 3.37 10.28 11.00
C ILE A 79 2.45 9.12 10.64
N SER A 80 2.47 8.67 9.39
CA SER A 80 1.62 7.56 8.93
C SER A 80 1.89 6.26 9.69
N VAL A 81 3.16 5.87 9.81
CA VAL A 81 3.57 4.65 10.52
C VAL A 81 3.20 4.72 12.00
N LEU A 82 3.42 5.86 12.66
CA LEU A 82 3.09 6.01 14.08
C LEU A 82 1.59 6.00 14.31
N VAL A 83 0.82 6.75 13.52
CA VAL A 83 -0.65 6.81 13.68
C VAL A 83 -1.29 5.46 13.40
N VAL A 84 -0.98 4.84 12.26
CA VAL A 84 -1.61 3.58 11.86
C VAL A 84 -1.04 2.41 12.65
N GLY A 85 0.26 2.40 12.91
CA GLY A 85 0.92 1.38 13.73
C GLY A 85 0.39 1.38 15.16
N CYS A 86 0.42 2.52 15.85
CA CYS A 86 -0.15 2.63 17.20
C CYS A 86 -1.67 2.37 17.20
N GLY A 87 -2.41 2.80 16.17
CA GLY A 87 -3.84 2.52 16.04
C GLY A 87 -4.15 1.02 15.90
N SER A 88 -3.43 0.31 15.03
CA SER A 88 -3.57 -1.14 14.87
C SER A 88 -3.12 -1.90 16.12
N PHE A 89 -2.08 -1.43 16.80
CA PHE A 89 -1.59 -2.03 18.03
C PHE A 89 -2.58 -1.83 19.19
N ALA A 90 -3.15 -0.62 19.32
CA ALA A 90 -4.23 -0.32 20.24
C ALA A 90 -5.44 -1.23 20.00
N TRP A 91 -5.82 -1.43 18.73
CA TRP A 91 -6.90 -2.35 18.38
C TRP A 91 -6.60 -3.81 18.77
N GLY A 92 -5.33 -4.24 18.66
CA GLY A 92 -4.91 -5.56 19.13
C GLY A 92 -5.21 -5.82 20.62
N PHE A 93 -5.18 -4.80 21.47
CA PHE A 93 -5.64 -4.94 22.87
C PHE A 93 -7.16 -5.07 22.97
N ILE A 94 -7.90 -4.34 22.12
CA ILE A 94 -9.37 -4.43 22.06
C ILE A 94 -9.81 -5.83 21.62
N GLU A 95 -9.09 -6.47 20.70
CA GLU A 95 -9.34 -7.86 20.30
C GLU A 95 -9.16 -8.89 21.43
N GLY A 96 -8.46 -8.52 22.51
CA GLY A 96 -8.34 -9.35 23.71
C GLY A 96 -9.62 -9.36 24.58
N ILE A 97 -10.55 -8.45 24.34
CA ILE A 97 -11.84 -8.39 25.04
C ILE A 97 -12.79 -9.40 24.38
N PRO A 98 -13.55 -10.20 25.16
CA PRO A 98 -14.58 -11.08 24.61
C PRO A 98 -15.56 -10.34 23.69
N ASP A 99 -15.98 -11.02 22.62
CA ASP A 99 -16.96 -10.53 21.64
C ASP A 99 -16.53 -9.30 20.80
N MET A 100 -15.25 -8.91 20.81
CA MET A 100 -14.74 -7.86 19.92
C MET A 100 -14.39 -8.38 18.52
N PRO A 101 -14.66 -7.58 17.46
CA PRO A 101 -14.36 -7.98 16.09
C PRO A 101 -12.86 -7.86 15.76
N ARG A 102 -12.37 -8.80 14.96
CA ARG A 102 -10.99 -8.78 14.44
C ARG A 102 -10.82 -7.69 13.38
N LEU A 103 -9.75 -6.93 13.47
CA LEU A 103 -9.33 -5.96 12.47
C LEU A 103 -8.85 -6.70 11.22
N PRO A 104 -9.50 -6.52 10.05
CA PRO A 104 -9.01 -7.12 8.83
C PRO A 104 -7.70 -6.45 8.42
N ALA A 105 -6.60 -7.20 8.44
CA ALA A 105 -5.25 -6.69 8.14
C ALA A 105 -5.14 -6.01 6.76
N ILE A 106 -6.04 -6.35 5.82
CA ILE A 106 -6.13 -5.72 4.50
C ILE A 106 -6.32 -4.19 4.58
N TRP A 107 -6.92 -3.66 5.65
CA TRP A 107 -7.16 -2.23 5.83
C TRP A 107 -5.96 -1.45 6.39
N ILE A 108 -4.96 -2.13 6.95
CA ILE A 108 -3.77 -1.48 7.51
C ILE A 108 -3.00 -0.74 6.41
N MET A 109 -2.80 -1.38 5.25
CA MET A 109 -2.04 -0.77 4.14
C MET A 109 -2.78 0.42 3.49
N PRO A 110 -4.09 0.35 3.17
CA PRO A 110 -4.88 1.51 2.76
C PRO A 110 -4.84 2.66 3.79
N ALA A 111 -4.93 2.35 5.08
CA ALA A 111 -4.83 3.36 6.14
C ALA A 111 -3.44 4.04 6.12
N LEU A 112 -2.35 3.28 5.96
CA LEU A 112 -1.00 3.84 5.82
C LEU A 112 -0.91 4.82 4.65
N PHE A 113 -1.46 4.45 3.47
CA PHE A 113 -1.45 5.36 2.31
C PHE A 113 -2.33 6.59 2.52
N GLY A 114 -3.52 6.43 3.10
CA GLY A 114 -4.43 7.52 3.40
C GLY A 114 -3.83 8.53 4.37
N VAL A 115 -3.32 8.06 5.52
CA VAL A 115 -2.67 8.91 6.51
C VAL A 115 -1.40 9.54 5.95
N TYR A 116 -0.61 8.80 5.16
CA TYR A 116 0.57 9.38 4.50
C TYR A 116 0.21 10.55 3.58
N ALA A 117 -0.82 10.40 2.75
CA ALA A 117 -1.27 11.46 1.84
C ALA A 117 -1.74 12.71 2.60
N LEU A 118 -2.52 12.52 3.67
CA LEU A 118 -2.99 13.61 4.54
C LEU A 118 -1.82 14.29 5.27
N ALA A 119 -0.92 13.50 5.85
CA ALA A 119 0.27 14.00 6.54
C ALA A 119 1.16 14.80 5.60
N ARG A 120 1.31 14.38 4.34
CA ARG A 120 2.09 15.12 3.34
C ARG A 120 1.50 16.52 3.07
N ILE A 121 0.18 16.63 2.96
CA ILE A 121 -0.51 17.91 2.76
C ILE A 121 -0.30 18.80 3.99
N PHE A 122 -0.55 18.26 5.19
CA PHE A 122 -0.39 18.98 6.46
C PHE A 122 1.04 19.51 6.64
N VAL A 123 2.05 18.64 6.52
CA VAL A 123 3.46 19.00 6.69
C VAL A 123 3.91 20.01 5.63
N SER A 124 3.44 19.87 4.38
CA SER A 124 3.78 20.84 3.32
C SER A 124 3.25 22.25 3.62
N GLY A 125 2.11 22.36 4.32
CA GLY A 125 1.56 23.64 4.76
C GLY A 125 2.39 24.33 5.85
N ARG A 126 3.18 23.57 6.63
CA ARG A 126 4.05 24.10 7.69
C ARG A 126 5.33 24.76 7.16
N TYR A 127 5.75 24.39 5.94
CA TYR A 127 6.96 24.90 5.30
C TYR A 127 6.69 26.03 4.29
N ARG A 128 5.44 26.52 4.22
CA ARG A 128 5.08 27.75 3.51
C ARG A 128 5.29 28.95 4.42
#